data_AF-A0A6L7IH48-F1
#
_entry.id   AF-A0A6L7IH48-F1
#
_cell.length_a   1.000
_cell.length_b   1.000
_cell.length_c   1.000
_cell.angle_alpha   90.00
_cell.angle_beta   90.00
_cell.angle_gamma   90.00
#
_symmetry.space_group_name_H-M   'P 1'
#
loop_
_entity.id
_entity.type
_entity.pdbx_description
1 polymer ?
#
loop_
_entity_poly.entity_id
_entity_poly.type
_entity_poly.pdbx_seq_one_letter_code
_entity_poly.pdbx_strand_id
1 'polypeptide(L)'
;MDRKVQNRVRNIPNYKQIYLDMISKKYPEKVELCQSLFVKDHYSTLDIVKINRILYGSLNNPAMDFNQKLKSYDSNSILEILNYQKKNKLNNSQLAKHFKLSRNTVTKWKKLFDDSVY
;
A
#
# COMPACT_ATOMS: atom_id res chain seq x y z
N MET A 1 2.99 41.17 -9.46
CA MET A 1 2.57 40.36 -8.29
C MET A 1 1.90 39.13 -8.87
N ASP A 2 2.67 38.09 -9.17
CA ASP A 2 2.22 37.01 -10.03
C ASP A 2 2.19 35.71 -9.26
N ARG A 3 1.05 35.44 -8.60
CA ARG A 3 0.75 34.12 -8.04
C ARG A 3 0.19 33.22 -9.15
N LYS A 4 1.07 32.73 -10.04
CA LYS A 4 0.74 31.55 -10.86
C LYS A 4 0.82 30.33 -9.96
N VAL A 5 -0.33 29.94 -9.40
CA VAL A 5 -0.52 28.69 -8.68
C VAL A 5 -0.23 27.55 -9.66
N GLN A 6 0.98 27.00 -9.57
CA GLN A 6 1.31 25.75 -10.23
C GLN A 6 0.40 24.67 -9.63
N ASN A 7 -0.61 24.25 -10.39
CA ASN A 7 -1.30 22.99 -10.17
C ASN A 7 -0.24 21.89 -10.19
N ARG A 8 0.27 21.52 -9.00
CA ARG A 8 1.15 20.35 -8.86
C ARG A 8 0.29 19.14 -9.18
N VAL A 9 0.29 18.73 -10.44
CA VAL A 9 -0.16 17.39 -10.83
C VAL A 9 0.60 16.44 -9.93
N ARG A 10 -0.12 15.80 -9.01
CA ARG A 10 0.43 14.84 -8.07
C ARG A 10 1.07 13.77 -8.94
N ASN A 11 2.40 13.75 -9.01
CA ASN A 11 3.16 12.86 -9.89
C ASN A 11 3.12 11.44 -9.35
N ILE A 12 1.92 10.89 -9.27
CA ILE A 12 1.64 9.55 -8.78
C ILE A 12 2.03 8.62 -9.92
N PRO A 13 3.01 7.72 -9.71
CA PRO A 13 3.38 6.75 -10.73
C PRO A 13 2.14 5.96 -11.17
N ASN A 14 2.00 5.72 -12.47
CA ASN A 14 0.93 4.86 -12.97
C ASN A 14 1.24 3.41 -12.61
N TYR A 15 0.86 3.03 -11.38
CA TYR A 15 1.15 1.71 -10.82
C TYR A 15 0.60 0.58 -11.71
N LYS A 16 -0.56 0.78 -12.34
CA LYS A 16 -1.13 -0.20 -13.28
C LYS A 16 -0.15 -0.52 -14.41
N GLN A 17 0.37 0.50 -15.09
CA GLN A 17 1.33 0.33 -16.18
C GLN A 17 2.64 -0.29 -15.68
N ILE A 18 3.16 0.17 -14.54
CA ILE A 18 4.42 -0.35 -13.97
C ILE A 18 4.30 -1.84 -13.66
N TYR A 19 3.20 -2.27 -13.03
CA TYR A 19 3.01 -3.67 -12.71
C TYR A 19 2.74 -4.51 -13.95
N LEU A 20 1.93 -4.02 -14.91
CA LEU A 20 1.73 -4.72 -16.18
C LEU A 20 3.06 -4.97 -16.89
N ASP A 21 3.90 -3.95 -17.02
CA ASP A 21 5.20 -4.06 -17.68
C ASP A 21 6.14 -5.03 -16.94
N MET A 22 6.13 -4.99 -15.61
CA MET A 22 6.89 -5.92 -14.75
C MET A 22 6.41 -7.37 -14.92
N ILE A 23 5.10 -7.60 -14.98
CA ILE A 23 4.50 -8.93 -15.10
C ILE A 23 4.77 -9.51 -16.50
N SER A 24 4.56 -8.71 -17.55
CA SER A 24 4.87 -9.11 -18.92
C SER A 24 6.33 -9.51 -19.11
N LYS A 25 7.27 -8.84 -18.42
CA LYS A 25 8.70 -9.16 -18.52
C LYS A 25 9.15 -10.33 -17.64
N LYS A 26 8.54 -10.54 -16.47
CA LYS A 26 9.09 -11.44 -15.43
C LYS A 26 8.19 -12.61 -15.07
N TYR A 27 6.88 -12.50 -15.28
CA TYR A 27 5.88 -13.51 -14.89
C TYR A 27 4.75 -13.61 -15.94
N PRO A 28 5.05 -13.97 -17.20
CA PRO A 28 4.05 -14.05 -18.26
C PRO A 28 2.89 -15.01 -17.93
N GLU A 29 3.17 -16.06 -17.14
CA GLU A 29 2.20 -17.04 -16.64
C GLU A 29 1.13 -16.45 -15.69
N LYS A 30 1.39 -15.28 -15.08
CA LYS A 30 0.50 -14.63 -14.10
C LYS A 30 -0.25 -13.44 -14.68
N VAL A 31 -0.13 -13.19 -15.98
CA VAL A 31 -0.76 -12.06 -16.67
C VAL A 31 -2.28 -12.13 -16.52
N GLU A 32 -2.89 -13.30 -16.75
CA GLU A 32 -4.35 -13.48 -16.65
C GLU A 32 -4.85 -13.29 -15.21
N LEU A 33 -4.11 -13.84 -14.23
CA LEU A 33 -4.41 -13.66 -12.81
C LEU A 33 -4.35 -12.19 -12.40
N CYS A 34 -3.38 -11.44 -12.92
CA CYS A 34 -3.22 -10.04 -12.57
C CYS A 34 -4.17 -9.12 -13.36
N GLN A 35 -4.54 -9.45 -14.60
CA GLN A 35 -5.54 -8.70 -15.37
C GLN A 35 -6.88 -8.60 -14.63
N SER A 36 -7.31 -9.69 -13.98
CA SER A 36 -8.53 -9.67 -13.15
C SER A 36 -8.43 -8.73 -11.93
N LEU A 37 -7.21 -8.50 -11.43
CA LEU A 37 -6.93 -7.56 -10.33
C LEU A 37 -6.81 -6.11 -10.83
N PHE A 38 -6.47 -5.91 -12.12
CA PHE A 38 -6.24 -4.60 -12.73
C PHE A 38 -7.51 -3.88 -13.24
N VAL A 39 -8.69 -4.37 -12.84
CA VAL A 39 -10.00 -3.83 -13.26
C VAL A 39 -10.32 -2.49 -12.58
N LYS A 40 -9.69 -2.17 -11.45
CA LYS A 40 -9.94 -0.91 -10.74
C LYS A 40 -9.17 0.26 -11.36
N ASP A 41 -9.78 1.45 -11.38
CA ASP A 41 -9.14 2.67 -11.90
C ASP A 41 -8.11 3.26 -10.94
N HIS A 42 -8.25 3.05 -9.63
CA HIS A 42 -7.35 3.58 -8.61
C HIS A 42 -6.87 2.45 -7.70
N TYR A 43 -5.54 2.34 -7.53
CA TYR A 43 -4.92 1.40 -6.61
C TYR A 43 -4.48 2.15 -5.37
N SER A 44 -5.00 1.74 -4.21
CA SER A 44 -4.40 2.17 -2.94
C SER A 44 -3.12 1.38 -2.69
N THR A 45 -2.27 1.84 -1.78
CA THR A 45 -1.05 1.08 -1.44
C THR A 45 -1.37 -0.31 -0.90
N LEU A 46 -2.57 -0.52 -0.35
CA LEU A 46 -3.04 -1.84 0.09
C LEU A 46 -3.32 -2.77 -1.09
N ASP A 47 -3.90 -2.25 -2.18
CA ASP A 47 -4.09 -3.03 -3.39
C ASP A 47 -2.73 -3.40 -4.01
N ILE A 48 -1.76 -2.48 -3.99
CA ILE A 48 -0.38 -2.76 -4.39
C ILE A 48 0.27 -3.85 -3.52
N VAL A 49 0.00 -3.87 -2.20
CA VAL A 49 0.48 -4.94 -1.30
C VAL A 49 -0.14 -6.28 -1.67
N LYS A 50 -1.44 -6.32 -1.99
CA LYS A 50 -2.13 -7.54 -2.41
C LYS A 50 -1.59 -8.07 -3.73
N ILE A 51 -1.40 -7.19 -4.72
CA ILE A 51 -0.82 -7.56 -6.02
C ILE A 51 0.58 -8.15 -5.85
N ASN A 52 1.45 -7.49 -5.07
CA ASN A 52 2.78 -8.05 -4.75
C ASN A 52 2.68 -9.43 -4.07
N ARG A 53 1.71 -9.63 -3.18
CA ARG A 53 1.54 -10.93 -2.51
C ARG A 53 1.18 -12.04 -3.50
N ILE A 54 0.34 -11.73 -4.48
CA ILE A 54 -0.08 -12.68 -5.53
C ILE A 54 1.09 -12.96 -6.49
N LEU A 55 1.87 -11.93 -6.84
CA LEU A 55 3.03 -12.07 -7.72
C LEU A 55 4.15 -12.92 -7.10
N TYR A 56 4.49 -12.68 -5.83
CA TYR A 56 5.62 -13.36 -5.17
C TYR A 56 5.25 -14.64 -4.43
N GLY A 57 3.97 -15.00 -4.34
CA GLY A 57 3.49 -16.34 -3.97
C GLY A 57 3.74 -16.80 -2.52
N SER A 58 4.45 -16.04 -1.67
CA SER A 58 4.72 -16.42 -0.28
C SER A 58 5.12 -15.21 0.57
N LEU A 59 4.60 -15.18 1.80
CA LEU A 59 4.95 -14.20 2.84
C LEU A 59 6.42 -14.31 3.31
N ASN A 60 7.15 -15.36 2.92
CA ASN A 60 8.54 -15.60 3.32
C ASN A 60 9.56 -15.20 2.26
N ASN A 61 9.17 -14.45 1.23
CA ASN A 61 10.11 -13.98 0.23
C ASN A 61 10.91 -12.77 0.78
N PRO A 62 12.25 -12.85 0.91
CA PRO A 62 13.07 -11.76 1.46
C PRO A 62 12.96 -10.47 0.65
N ALA A 63 12.65 -10.57 -0.66
CA ALA A 63 12.39 -9.41 -1.50
C ALA A 63 11.11 -8.65 -1.07
N MET A 64 10.12 -9.36 -0.52
CA MET A 64 8.87 -8.76 -0.04
C MET A 64 9.09 -8.02 1.27
N ASP A 65 9.88 -8.60 2.19
CA ASP A 65 10.25 -7.96 3.46
C ASP A 65 11.06 -6.67 3.26
N PHE A 66 11.97 -6.67 2.28
CA PHE A 66 12.74 -5.47 1.94
C PHE A 66 11.85 -4.39 1.32
N ASN A 67 11.01 -4.76 0.34
CA ASN A 67 10.07 -3.81 -0.29
C ASN A 67 9.06 -3.23 0.71
N GLN A 68 8.67 -3.96 1.75
CA GLN A 68 7.72 -3.49 2.75
C GLN A 68 8.31 -2.43 3.67
N LYS A 69 9.62 -2.47 3.92
CA LYS A 69 10.37 -1.44 4.66
C LYS A 69 10.57 -0.15 3.86
N LEU A 70 10.53 -0.23 2.53
CA LEU A 70 10.70 0.91 1.62
C LEU A 70 9.39 1.62 1.25
N LYS A 71 8.25 1.21 1.82
CA LYS A 71 6.96 1.82 1.51
C LYS A 71 6.84 3.22 2.09
N SER A 72 6.70 4.21 1.22
CA SER A 72 6.13 5.51 1.58
C SER A 72 4.60 5.36 1.66
N TYR A 73 4.07 5.33 2.88
CA TYR A 73 2.61 5.31 3.09
C TYR A 73 2.07 6.73 2.94
N ASP A 74 1.13 6.92 2.02
CA ASP A 74 0.36 8.17 1.92
C ASP A 74 -0.74 8.22 2.99
N SER A 75 -1.24 9.42 3.28
CA SER A 75 -2.25 9.66 4.32
C SER A 75 -3.51 8.80 4.15
N ASN A 76 -3.97 8.58 2.91
CA ASN A 76 -5.16 7.76 2.67
C ASN A 76 -4.90 6.30 3.03
N SER A 77 -3.74 5.76 2.65
CA SER A 77 -3.36 4.40 3.01
C SER A 77 -3.20 4.21 4.52
N ILE A 78 -2.67 5.20 5.23
CA ILE A 78 -2.58 5.15 6.70
C ILE A 78 -3.99 5.08 7.31
N LEU A 79 -4.91 5.93 6.84
CA LEU A 79 -6.31 5.92 7.28
C LEU A 79 -7.01 4.59 6.97
N GLU A 80 -6.77 4.00 5.79
CA GLU A 80 -7.31 2.67 5.45
C GLU A 80 -6.81 1.58 6.42
N ILE A 81 -5.52 1.61 6.78
CA ILE A 81 -4.93 0.65 7.72
C ILE A 81 -5.52 0.84 9.13
N LEU A 82 -5.68 2.08 9.60
CA LEU A 82 -6.30 2.37 10.90
C LEU A 82 -7.79 1.99 10.91
N ASN A 83 -8.51 2.22 9.82
CA ASN A 83 -9.89 1.78 9.67
C ASN A 83 -10.01 0.25 9.66
N TYR A 84 -9.06 -0.44 9.03
CA TYR A 84 -8.99 -1.90 9.07
C TYR A 84 -8.83 -2.41 10.51
N GLN A 85 -8.02 -1.72 11.34
CA GLN A 85 -7.87 -2.02 12.75
C GLN A 85 -9.22 -1.95 13.50
N LYS A 86 -9.96 -0.85 13.30
CA LYS A 86 -11.28 -0.63 13.94
C LYS A 86 -12.30 -1.68 13.49
N LYS A 87 -12.40 -1.93 12.17
CA LYS A 87 -13.33 -2.91 11.58
C LYS A 87 -13.11 -4.33 12.09
N ASN A 88 -11.85 -4.75 12.23
CA ASN A 88 -11.50 -6.12 12.65
C ASN A 88 -11.19 -6.24 14.15
N LYS A 89 -11.40 -5.16 14.94
CA LYS A 89 -11.13 -5.12 16.38
C LYS A 89 -9.71 -5.60 16.75
N LEU A 90 -8.72 -5.22 15.96
CA LEU A 90 -7.33 -5.68 16.14
C LEU A 90 -6.57 -4.77 17.12
N ASN A 91 -5.67 -5.37 17.90
CA ASN A 91 -4.71 -4.59 18.69
C ASN A 91 -3.53 -4.12 17.81
N ASN A 92 -2.74 -3.15 18.30
CA ASN A 92 -1.64 -2.57 17.54
C ASN A 92 -0.58 -3.63 17.13
N SER A 93 -0.34 -4.65 17.96
CA SER A 93 0.62 -5.71 17.67
C SER A 93 0.12 -6.66 16.57
N GLN A 94 -1.17 -7.01 16.59
CA GLN A 94 -1.81 -7.83 15.56
C GLN A 94 -1.88 -7.10 14.21
N LEU A 95 -2.25 -5.82 14.22
CA LEU A 95 -2.24 -4.98 13.02
C LEU A 95 -0.83 -4.85 12.45
N ALA A 96 0.15 -4.58 13.31
CA ALA A 96 1.56 -4.49 12.94
C ALA A 96 2.05 -5.80 12.31
N LYS A 97 1.72 -6.96 12.92
CA LYS A 97 2.06 -8.27 12.35
C LYS A 97 1.39 -8.51 10.99
N HIS A 98 0.12 -8.14 10.85
CA HIS A 98 -0.64 -8.33 9.61
C HIS A 98 -0.06 -7.52 8.44
N PHE A 99 0.33 -6.27 8.69
CA PHE A 99 0.89 -5.39 7.66
C PHE A 99 2.43 -5.37 7.62
N LYS A 100 3.09 -6.20 8.44
CA LYS A 100 4.55 -6.22 8.66
C LYS A 100 5.13 -4.83 8.98
N LEU A 101 4.42 -4.11 9.84
CA LEU A 101 4.82 -2.80 10.37
C LEU A 101 5.44 -2.95 11.76
N SER A 102 6.14 -1.93 12.23
CA SER A 102 6.48 -1.85 13.65
C SER A 102 5.26 -1.40 14.45
N ARG A 103 5.08 -1.92 15.68
CA ARG A 103 4.07 -1.44 16.62
C ARG A 103 4.18 0.08 16.84
N ASN A 104 5.41 0.59 16.85
CA ASN A 104 5.71 2.02 17.02
C ASN A 104 5.19 2.86 15.85
N THR A 105 5.26 2.33 14.62
CA THR A 105 4.69 2.98 13.42
C THR A 105 3.18 3.13 13.56
N VAL A 106 2.48 2.07 13.99
CA VAL A 106 1.02 2.11 14.22
C VAL A 106 0.67 3.13 15.30
N THR A 107 1.40 3.14 16.42
CA THR A 107 1.20 4.13 17.49
C THR A 107 1.42 5.55 16.98
N LYS A 108 2.48 5.79 16.19
CA LYS A 108 2.75 7.11 15.59
C LYS A 108 1.64 7.55 14.64
N TRP A 109 1.13 6.64 13.80
CA TRP A 109 0.04 6.93 12.89
C TRP A 109 -1.26 7.28 13.61
N LYS A 110 -1.61 6.55 14.68
CA LYS A 110 -2.76 6.91 15.50
C LYS A 110 -2.63 8.33 16.07
N LYS A 111 -1.47 8.71 16.58
CA LYS A 111 -1.25 10.08 17.07
C LYS A 111 -1.36 11.16 16.00
N LEU A 112 -1.03 10.83 14.75
CA LEU A 112 -1.01 11.79 13.64
C LEU A 112 -2.34 11.88 12.89
N PHE A 113 -3.18 10.84 12.93
CA PHE A 113 -4.36 10.69 12.08
C PHE A 113 -5.64 10.26 12.82
N ASP A 114 -5.56 9.91 14.10
CA ASP A 114 -6.73 9.54 14.92
C ASP A 114 -6.98 10.66 15.93
N ASP A 115 -7.92 11.55 15.62
CA ASP A 115 -8.32 12.66 16.50
C ASP A 115 -8.98 12.21 17.81
N SER A 116 -9.31 10.91 17.96
CA SER A 116 -9.97 10.36 19.15
C SER A 116 -9.01 10.02 20.31
N VAL A 117 -7.79 10.57 20.32
CA VAL A 117 -6.80 10.36 21.40
C VAL A 117 -6.59 11.63 22.24
N TYR A 118 -7.45 12.63 22.08
CA TYR A 118 -7.57 13.78 22.99
C TYR A 118 -8.99 13.88 23.56
#